data_AF-A0A519VD26-F1
#
_entry.id   AF-A0A519VD26-F1
#
_cell.length_a   1.000
_cell.length_b   1.000
_cell.length_c   1.000
_cell.angle_alpha   90.00
_cell.angle_beta   90.00
_cell.angle_gamma   90.00
#
_symmetry.space_group_name_H-M   'P 1'
#
loop_
_entity.id
_entity.type
_entity.pdbx_description
1 polymer ?
#
loop_
_entity_poly.entity_id
_entity_poly.type
_entity_poly.pdbx_seq_one_letter_code
_entity_poly.pdbx_strand_id
1 'polypeptide(L)'
;MNTSQYLRLSNELQQLIREKQIPLNWGAVQNDKIDNKIKLFDCNSFDELKIAIASFAYDEIIYFKRRWFLMQCAKCDEYLFNLNQNVKANPNSRDQGYDIEFNNDGTLRFDVKGTIIPKFFRADAEAIITDPTPLVDYFYEHQSLGIRNQIQNRLFIIHHSFKKPERELVLRCHWKFKDEVYRNYASKISTNTRFITYRNVKADVIFILENKDGSFECRF
;
A
#
# COMPACT_ATOMS: atom_id res chain seq x y z
N MET A 1 -5.64 -3.63 -14.47
CA MET A 1 -4.41 -3.32 -15.24
C MET A 1 -3.96 -4.56 -15.99
N ASN A 2 -3.48 -4.46 -17.23
CA ASN A 2 -2.91 -5.60 -17.97
C ASN A 2 -1.38 -5.70 -17.80
N THR A 3 -0.75 -6.78 -18.27
CA THR A 3 0.69 -7.03 -18.12
C THR A 3 1.57 -5.93 -18.72
N SER A 4 1.24 -5.42 -19.91
CA SER A 4 2.03 -4.36 -20.55
C SER A 4 1.96 -3.04 -19.75
N GLN A 5 0.77 -2.68 -19.29
CA GLN A 5 0.56 -1.52 -18.42
C GLN A 5 1.32 -1.66 -17.10
N TYR A 6 1.29 -2.85 -16.49
CA TYR A 6 2.03 -3.15 -15.27
C TYR A 6 3.53 -3.02 -15.47
N LEU A 7 4.10 -3.61 -16.54
CA LEU A 7 5.54 -3.52 -16.82
C LEU A 7 5.99 -2.08 -17.03
N ARG A 8 5.20 -1.27 -17.75
CA ARG A 8 5.49 0.15 -17.94
C ARG A 8 5.48 0.91 -16.61
N LEU A 9 4.39 0.78 -15.84
CA LEU A 9 4.21 1.50 -14.58
C LEU A 9 5.23 1.08 -13.52
N SER A 10 5.47 -0.22 -13.38
CA SER A 10 6.44 -0.77 -12.41
C SER A 10 7.86 -0.27 -12.67
N ASN A 11 8.26 -0.16 -13.96
CA ASN A 11 9.54 0.41 -14.37
C ASN A 11 9.61 1.92 -14.10
N GLU A 12 8.56 2.67 -14.44
CA GLU A 12 8.46 4.12 -14.17
C GLU A 12 8.63 4.39 -12.66
N LEU A 13 7.91 3.68 -11.79
CA LEU A 13 8.00 3.85 -10.35
C LEU A 13 9.41 3.57 -9.79
N GLN A 14 10.09 2.52 -10.29
CA GLN A 14 11.47 2.25 -9.90
C GLN A 14 12.45 3.33 -10.38
N GLN A 15 12.24 3.85 -11.60
CA GLN A 15 13.05 4.95 -12.13
C GLN A 15 12.89 6.22 -11.28
N LEU A 16 11.65 6.58 -10.91
CA LEU A 16 11.37 7.75 -10.07
C LEU A 16 12.07 7.69 -8.70
N ILE A 17 12.22 6.48 -8.13
CA ILE A 17 13.00 6.30 -6.89
C ILE A 17 14.49 6.52 -7.15
N ARG A 18 15.06 5.90 -8.21
CA ARG A 18 16.49 6.04 -8.56
C ARG A 18 16.88 7.49 -8.80
N GLU A 19 16.00 8.24 -9.46
CA GLU A 19 16.16 9.66 -9.79
C GLU A 19 15.75 10.61 -8.64
N LYS A 20 15.33 10.05 -7.49
CA LYS A 20 14.89 10.81 -6.29
C LYS A 20 13.78 11.82 -6.59
N GLN A 21 12.89 11.49 -7.51
CA GLN A 21 11.75 12.34 -7.90
C GLN A 21 10.61 12.30 -6.87
N ILE A 22 10.57 11.26 -6.04
CA ILE A 22 9.54 11.08 -5.01
C ILE A 22 10.06 11.56 -3.66
N PRO A 23 9.37 12.50 -3.00
CA PRO A 23 9.79 12.99 -1.71
C PRO A 23 9.65 11.91 -0.63
N LEU A 24 10.55 11.97 0.36
CA LEU A 24 10.54 11.07 1.51
C LEU A 24 9.48 11.48 2.55
N ASN A 25 9.25 12.79 2.68
CA ASN A 25 8.27 13.34 3.60
C ASN A 25 6.95 13.58 2.87
N TRP A 26 5.85 13.16 3.49
CA TRP A 26 4.50 13.40 2.96
C TRP A 26 4.05 14.85 3.20
N GLY A 27 4.60 15.54 4.21
CA GLY A 27 4.33 16.95 4.51
C GLY A 27 2.95 17.22 5.14
N ALA A 28 1.94 16.38 4.88
CA ALA A 28 0.61 16.50 5.46
C ALA A 28 -0.11 15.14 5.53
N VAL A 29 -1.11 15.03 6.42
CA VAL A 29 -2.08 13.93 6.40
C VAL A 29 -3.04 14.15 5.23
N GLN A 30 -3.35 13.08 4.50
CA GLN A 30 -4.32 13.12 3.39
C GLN A 30 -5.66 13.70 3.84
N ASN A 31 -6.19 14.67 3.08
CA ASN A 31 -7.47 15.30 3.35
C ASN A 31 -8.16 15.77 2.05
N ASP A 32 -9.49 15.79 2.07
CA ASP A 32 -10.32 16.06 0.90
C ASP A 32 -10.09 17.47 0.32
N LYS A 33 -9.75 18.45 1.17
CA LYS A 33 -9.51 19.84 0.72
C LYS A 33 -8.35 19.92 -0.27
N ILE A 34 -7.25 19.22 0.00
CA ILE A 34 -6.10 19.18 -0.91
C ILE A 34 -6.42 18.24 -2.07
N ASP A 35 -6.92 17.03 -1.81
CA ASP A 35 -7.19 16.03 -2.86
C ASP A 35 -8.16 16.54 -3.95
N ASN A 36 -9.12 17.40 -3.61
CA ASN A 36 -10.08 17.98 -4.57
C ASN A 36 -9.48 19.03 -5.52
N LYS A 37 -8.23 19.49 -5.32
CA LYS A 37 -7.59 20.49 -6.19
C LYS A 37 -7.19 19.95 -7.57
N ILE A 38 -7.07 18.63 -7.70
CA ILE A 38 -6.66 17.96 -8.93
C ILE A 38 -7.41 16.63 -9.07
N LYS A 39 -7.77 16.27 -10.29
CA LYS A 39 -8.25 14.93 -10.60
C LYS A 39 -7.08 13.96 -10.67
N LEU A 40 -6.52 13.59 -9.51
CA LEU A 40 -5.29 12.80 -9.44
C LEU A 40 -5.38 11.45 -10.18
N PHE A 41 -6.57 10.85 -10.21
CA PHE A 41 -6.85 9.60 -10.91
C PHE A 41 -6.74 9.71 -12.43
N ASP A 42 -6.87 10.92 -12.99
CA ASP A 42 -6.77 11.16 -14.42
C ASP A 42 -5.30 11.26 -14.88
N CYS A 43 -4.35 11.44 -13.96
CA CYS A 43 -2.91 11.46 -14.25
C CYS A 43 -2.38 10.01 -14.36
N ASN A 44 -2.21 9.54 -15.59
CA ASN A 44 -1.77 8.18 -15.92
C ASN A 44 -0.24 8.02 -16.03
N SER A 45 0.49 9.14 -16.06
CA SER A 45 1.96 9.19 -16.02
C SER A 45 2.47 10.25 -15.04
N PHE A 46 3.73 10.14 -14.64
CA PHE A 46 4.34 11.14 -13.78
C PHE A 46 4.51 12.50 -14.50
N ASP A 47 4.67 12.50 -15.83
CA ASP A 47 4.74 13.73 -16.62
C ASP A 47 3.41 14.48 -16.64
N GLU A 48 2.30 13.77 -16.83
CA GLU A 48 0.95 14.34 -16.71
C GLU A 48 0.71 14.94 -15.33
N LEU A 49 1.16 14.25 -14.27
CA LEU A 49 1.10 14.77 -12.91
C LEU A 49 1.89 16.08 -12.78
N LYS A 50 3.15 16.11 -13.24
CA LYS A 50 4.00 17.30 -13.15
C LYS A 50 3.38 18.51 -13.83
N ILE A 51 2.77 18.31 -15.01
CA ILE A 51 2.06 19.38 -15.72
C ILE A 51 0.88 19.87 -14.89
N ALA A 52 0.08 18.97 -14.35
CA ALA A 52 -1.14 19.30 -13.63
C ALA A 52 -0.90 20.02 -12.29
N ILE A 53 0.26 19.82 -11.64
CA ILE A 53 0.61 20.45 -10.36
C ILE A 53 1.64 21.58 -10.49
N ALA A 54 2.04 21.96 -11.71
CA ALA A 54 3.15 22.88 -11.94
C ALA A 54 2.97 24.27 -11.29
N SER A 55 1.72 24.73 -11.14
CA SER A 55 1.38 26.04 -10.57
C SER A 55 1.08 26.00 -9.05
N PHE A 56 1.17 24.83 -8.41
CA PHE A 56 0.81 24.68 -7.00
C PHE A 56 1.94 25.10 -6.07
N ALA A 57 1.62 25.32 -4.79
CA ALA A 57 2.63 25.61 -3.80
C ALA A 57 3.59 24.42 -3.62
N TYR A 58 4.84 24.69 -3.21
CA TYR A 58 5.89 23.67 -3.09
C TYR A 58 5.46 22.46 -2.24
N ASP A 59 4.84 22.70 -1.07
CA ASP A 59 4.39 21.63 -0.18
C ASP A 59 3.25 20.79 -0.80
N GLU A 60 2.41 21.41 -1.62
CA GLU A 60 1.35 20.72 -2.35
C GLU A 60 1.93 19.85 -3.47
N ILE A 61 2.95 20.35 -4.17
CA ILE A 61 3.68 19.57 -5.18
C ILE A 61 4.30 18.33 -4.54
N ILE A 62 4.95 18.48 -3.38
CA ILE A 62 5.49 17.36 -2.60
C ILE A 62 4.38 16.36 -2.27
N TYR A 63 3.27 16.85 -1.73
CA TYR A 63 2.13 16.03 -1.35
C TYR A 63 1.59 15.23 -2.54
N PHE A 64 1.32 15.87 -3.68
CA PHE A 64 0.76 15.21 -4.86
C PHE A 64 1.71 14.20 -5.49
N LYS A 65 3.01 14.50 -5.58
CA LYS A 65 4.01 13.54 -6.04
C LYS A 65 3.99 12.27 -5.19
N ARG A 66 3.98 12.44 -3.87
CA ARG A 66 3.91 11.31 -2.93
C ARG A 66 2.60 10.54 -3.06
N ARG A 67 1.47 11.25 -3.06
CA ARG A 67 0.12 10.66 -3.11
C ARG A 67 -0.12 9.88 -4.40
N TRP A 68 0.32 10.43 -5.53
CA TRP A 68 0.27 9.75 -6.82
C TRP A 68 1.13 8.50 -6.82
N PHE A 69 2.38 8.59 -6.36
CA PHE A 69 3.27 7.44 -6.29
C PHE A 69 2.68 6.29 -5.46
N LEU A 70 2.14 6.60 -4.28
CA LEU A 70 1.50 5.60 -3.41
C LEU A 70 0.25 4.99 -4.08
N MET A 71 -0.54 5.80 -4.79
CA MET A 71 -1.70 5.32 -5.55
C MET A 71 -1.28 4.34 -6.66
N GLN A 72 -0.23 4.67 -7.42
CA GLN A 72 0.25 3.80 -8.48
C GLN A 72 0.88 2.51 -7.92
N CYS A 73 1.58 2.58 -6.78
CA CYS A 73 2.05 1.37 -6.08
C CYS A 73 0.89 0.44 -5.71
N ALA A 74 -0.22 1.00 -5.19
CA ALA A 74 -1.40 0.20 -4.86
C ALA A 74 -1.99 -0.51 -6.08
N LYS A 75 -2.01 0.13 -7.26
CA LYS A 75 -2.43 -0.53 -8.51
C LYS A 75 -1.50 -1.69 -8.90
N CYS A 76 -0.19 -1.53 -8.71
CA CYS A 76 0.78 -2.61 -8.92
C CYS A 76 0.57 -3.75 -7.92
N ASP A 77 0.29 -3.44 -6.66
CA ASP A 77 0.01 -4.44 -5.63
C ASP A 77 -1.24 -5.26 -5.95
N GLU A 78 -2.33 -4.59 -6.28
CA GLU A 78 -3.58 -5.23 -6.70
C GLU A 78 -3.35 -6.13 -7.93
N TYR A 79 -2.61 -5.65 -8.93
CA TYR A 79 -2.26 -6.46 -10.10
C TYR A 79 -1.50 -7.74 -9.72
N LEU A 80 -0.49 -7.64 -8.85
CA LEU A 80 0.28 -8.80 -8.40
C LEU A 80 -0.57 -9.80 -7.63
N PHE A 81 -1.47 -9.33 -6.76
CA PHE A 81 -2.43 -10.22 -6.10
C PHE A 81 -3.30 -10.97 -7.10
N ASN A 82 -3.81 -10.29 -8.12
CA ASN A 82 -4.69 -10.85 -9.15
C ASN A 82 -4.01 -11.85 -10.10
N LEU A 83 -2.69 -12.01 -10.04
CA LEU A 83 -1.99 -13.10 -10.75
C LEU A 83 -2.24 -14.46 -10.09
N ASN A 84 -2.69 -14.48 -8.84
CA ASN A 84 -2.96 -15.70 -8.10
C ASN A 84 -4.37 -16.21 -8.43
N GLN A 85 -4.48 -17.49 -8.82
CA GLN A 85 -5.74 -18.08 -9.30
C GLN A 85 -6.88 -18.01 -8.28
N ASN A 86 -6.56 -17.98 -6.99
CA ASN A 86 -7.52 -17.90 -5.91
C ASN A 86 -7.80 -16.45 -5.45
N VAL A 87 -7.35 -15.44 -6.19
CA VAL A 87 -7.59 -14.04 -5.88
C VAL A 87 -8.29 -13.38 -7.06
N LYS A 88 -9.36 -12.64 -6.76
CA LYS A 88 -10.10 -11.86 -7.75
C LYS A 88 -10.10 -10.38 -7.40
N ALA A 89 -9.90 -9.55 -8.41
CA ALA A 89 -10.08 -8.12 -8.32
C ALA A 89 -11.55 -7.78 -8.08
N ASN A 90 -11.82 -6.66 -7.42
CA ASN A 90 -13.15 -6.07 -7.45
C ASN A 90 -13.53 -5.74 -8.92
N PRO A 91 -14.64 -6.29 -9.46
CA PRO A 91 -15.06 -5.99 -10.83
C PRO A 91 -15.46 -4.52 -11.01
N ASN A 92 -15.83 -3.83 -9.92
CA ASN A 92 -16.11 -2.41 -9.90
C ASN A 92 -14.97 -1.63 -9.23
N SER A 93 -14.04 -1.10 -10.02
CA SER A 93 -12.92 -0.31 -9.52
C SER A 93 -13.31 1.02 -8.85
N ARG A 94 -14.59 1.41 -8.90
CA ARG A 94 -15.12 2.59 -8.18
C ARG A 94 -15.76 2.23 -6.85
N ASP A 95 -16.00 0.95 -6.59
CA ASP A 95 -16.46 0.49 -5.30
C ASP A 95 -15.33 0.71 -4.28
N GLN A 96 -15.67 1.35 -3.17
CA GLN A 96 -14.72 1.68 -2.12
C GLN A 96 -14.64 0.56 -1.07
N GLY A 97 -15.42 -0.52 -1.20
CA GLY A 97 -15.59 -1.58 -0.21
C GLY A 97 -14.42 -2.54 -0.06
N TYR A 98 -13.78 -2.92 -1.17
CA TYR A 98 -12.67 -3.86 -1.22
C TYR A 98 -11.92 -3.78 -2.54
N ASP A 99 -10.66 -4.21 -2.56
CA ASP A 99 -9.83 -4.28 -3.76
C ASP A 99 -9.73 -5.72 -4.28
N ILE A 100 -9.64 -6.70 -3.37
CA ILE A 100 -9.45 -8.11 -3.69
C ILE A 100 -10.37 -9.05 -2.89
N GLU A 101 -10.68 -10.21 -3.46
CA GLU A 101 -11.44 -11.31 -2.86
C GLU A 101 -10.64 -12.61 -2.95
N PHE A 102 -10.46 -13.31 -1.83
CA PHE A 102 -9.80 -14.62 -1.80
C PHE A 102 -10.82 -15.77 -1.92
N ASN A 103 -10.43 -16.82 -2.62
CA ASN A 103 -11.11 -18.13 -2.70
C ASN A 103 -12.59 -18.07 -3.15
N ASN A 104 -12.99 -17.02 -3.88
CA ASN A 104 -14.39 -16.76 -4.23
C ASN A 104 -15.32 -16.61 -3.01
N ASP A 105 -14.80 -16.13 -1.89
CA ASP A 105 -15.54 -15.95 -0.65
C ASP A 105 -15.68 -14.47 -0.30
N GLY A 106 -16.92 -13.97 -0.33
CA GLY A 106 -17.24 -12.58 -0.01
C GLY A 106 -16.85 -12.17 1.42
N THR A 107 -16.68 -13.12 2.34
CA THR A 107 -16.21 -12.86 3.72
C THR A 107 -14.70 -12.67 3.82
N LEU A 108 -13.97 -12.98 2.74
CA LEU A 108 -12.52 -12.80 2.54
C LEU A 108 -12.24 -11.71 1.49
N ARG A 109 -13.08 -10.68 1.45
CA ARG A 109 -12.82 -9.43 0.73
C ARG A 109 -11.98 -8.50 1.58
N PHE A 110 -10.98 -7.86 0.98
CA PHE A 110 -10.07 -6.94 1.66
C PHE A 110 -9.79 -5.69 0.81
N ASP A 111 -9.79 -4.52 1.47
CA ASP A 111 -9.18 -3.28 0.98
C ASP A 111 -7.66 -3.34 1.29
N VAL A 112 -6.84 -3.22 0.25
CA VAL A 112 -5.39 -3.37 0.34
C VAL A 112 -4.75 -2.01 0.64
N LYS A 113 -3.86 -1.98 1.62
CA LYS A 113 -3.26 -0.74 2.13
C LYS A 113 -1.76 -0.86 2.31
N GLY A 114 -1.01 -0.28 1.38
CA GLY A 114 0.44 -0.14 1.52
C GLY A 114 0.82 0.96 2.50
N THR A 115 1.43 0.60 3.63
CA THR A 115 1.81 1.53 4.72
C THR A 115 3.22 1.23 5.25
N ILE A 116 3.62 1.90 6.33
CA ILE A 116 4.90 1.75 7.04
C ILE A 116 4.63 1.64 8.55
N ILE A 117 5.61 1.15 9.31
CA ILE A 117 5.58 1.24 10.78
C ILE A 117 5.67 2.72 11.21
N PRO A 118 4.67 3.25 11.95
CA PRO A 118 4.67 4.60 12.50
C PRO A 118 5.92 4.87 13.33
N LYS A 119 6.41 6.12 13.30
CA LYS A 119 7.71 6.48 13.91
C LYS A 119 7.84 6.05 15.37
N PHE A 120 6.78 6.17 16.16
CA PHE A 120 6.78 5.84 17.58
C PHE A 120 6.84 4.31 17.85
N PHE A 121 6.38 3.48 16.91
CA PHE A 121 6.48 2.01 17.00
C PHE A 121 7.84 1.47 16.53
N ARG A 122 8.69 2.29 15.90
CA ARG A 122 9.94 1.79 15.28
C ARG A 122 11.01 1.35 16.28
N ALA A 123 10.98 1.89 17.50
CA ALA A 123 11.91 1.49 18.55
C ALA A 123 11.70 0.00 18.91
N ASP A 124 10.44 -0.45 18.88
CA ASP A 124 10.02 -1.81 19.19
C ASP A 124 9.50 -2.54 17.94
N ALA A 125 10.10 -2.26 16.79
CA ALA A 125 9.62 -2.77 15.50
C ALA A 125 9.50 -4.30 15.47
N GLU A 126 10.46 -5.02 16.05
CA GLU A 126 10.40 -6.50 16.13
C GLU A 126 9.20 -6.98 16.94
N ALA A 127 8.92 -6.35 18.09
CA ALA A 127 7.77 -6.72 18.92
C ALA A 127 6.45 -6.50 18.17
N ILE A 128 6.35 -5.39 17.44
CA ILE A 128 5.18 -5.05 16.60
C ILE A 128 5.07 -5.97 15.37
N ILE A 129 6.17 -6.47 14.85
CA ILE A 129 6.15 -7.45 13.77
C ILE A 129 5.69 -8.83 14.30
N THR A 130 6.09 -9.19 15.52
CA THR A 130 5.65 -10.43 16.17
C THR A 130 4.18 -10.42 16.56
N ASP A 131 3.69 -9.30 17.11
CA ASP A 131 2.26 -9.08 17.39
C ASP A 131 1.81 -7.76 16.75
N PRO A 132 1.25 -7.80 15.53
CA PRO A 132 0.81 -6.61 14.81
C PRO A 132 -0.54 -6.04 15.29
N THR A 133 -1.18 -6.62 16.31
CA THR A 133 -2.49 -6.14 16.81
C THR A 133 -2.49 -4.63 17.15
N PRO A 134 -1.54 -4.12 17.96
CA PRO A 134 -1.50 -2.69 18.29
C PRO A 134 -1.32 -1.78 17.05
N LEU A 135 -0.65 -2.30 16.03
CA LEU A 135 -0.41 -1.57 14.79
C LEU A 135 -1.67 -1.49 13.93
N VAL A 136 -2.43 -2.59 13.86
CA VAL A 136 -3.74 -2.63 13.19
C VAL A 136 -4.72 -1.67 13.86
N ASP A 137 -4.83 -1.72 15.19
CA ASP A 137 -5.71 -0.84 15.97
C ASP A 137 -5.40 0.63 15.66
N TYR A 138 -4.11 0.99 15.73
CA TYR A 138 -3.66 2.33 15.40
C TYR A 138 -4.06 2.77 13.98
N PHE A 139 -3.92 1.90 12.98
CA PHE A 139 -4.28 2.23 11.60
C PHE A 139 -5.78 2.43 11.40
N TYR A 140 -6.63 1.72 12.13
CA TYR A 140 -8.07 1.95 12.07
C TYR A 140 -8.47 3.24 12.80
N GLU A 141 -7.86 3.53 13.95
CA GLU A 141 -8.13 4.75 14.72
C GLU A 141 -7.68 6.03 14.00
N HIS A 142 -6.52 5.98 13.34
CA HIS A 142 -5.88 7.15 12.73
C HIS A 142 -6.08 7.21 11.21
N GLN A 143 -7.07 6.50 10.69
CA GLN A 143 -7.40 6.59 9.29
C GLN A 143 -7.86 8.01 8.93
N SER A 144 -7.52 8.45 7.71
CA SER A 144 -8.09 9.66 7.11
C SER A 144 -9.61 9.70 7.32
N LEU A 145 -10.10 10.77 7.95
CA LEU A 145 -11.50 11.02 8.34
C LEU A 145 -12.48 11.21 7.16
N GLY A 146 -12.18 10.64 5.99
CA GLY A 146 -13.03 10.72 4.80
C GLY A 146 -14.27 9.81 4.89
N ILE A 147 -14.97 9.67 3.76
CA ILE A 147 -16.28 9.01 3.60
C ILE A 147 -16.31 7.52 4.00
N ARG A 148 -15.16 6.90 4.31
CA ARG A 148 -15.08 5.47 4.65
C ARG A 148 -15.41 5.26 6.13
N ASN A 149 -16.57 4.65 6.40
CA ASN A 149 -17.11 4.41 7.75
C ASN A 149 -16.31 3.42 8.65
N GLN A 150 -15.01 3.18 8.43
CA GLN A 150 -14.18 2.22 9.18
C GLN A 150 -14.67 0.75 9.20
N ILE A 151 -15.58 0.36 8.29
CA ILE A 151 -16.27 -0.94 8.31
C ILE A 151 -15.69 -1.99 7.33
N GLN A 152 -14.48 -1.80 6.83
CA GLN A 152 -13.91 -2.67 5.80
C GLN A 152 -12.80 -3.55 6.38
N ASN A 153 -12.78 -4.81 5.95
CA ASN A 153 -11.63 -5.67 6.18
C ASN A 153 -10.40 -5.10 5.45
N ARG A 154 -9.22 -5.17 6.08
CA ARG A 154 -8.00 -4.62 5.49
C ARG A 154 -6.84 -5.58 5.47
N LEU A 155 -6.14 -5.57 4.34
CA LEU A 155 -4.84 -6.20 4.22
C LEU A 155 -3.78 -5.11 4.19
N PHE A 156 -3.00 -4.99 5.26
CA PHE A 156 -1.93 -4.00 5.33
C PHE A 156 -0.63 -4.59 4.77
N ILE A 157 -0.02 -3.91 3.80
CA ILE A 157 1.32 -4.25 3.32
C ILE A 157 2.29 -3.25 3.94
N ILE A 158 3.10 -3.71 4.88
CA ILE A 158 3.97 -2.87 5.69
C ILE A 158 5.39 -2.96 5.18
N HIS A 159 5.92 -1.82 4.75
CA HIS A 159 7.27 -1.72 4.22
C HIS A 159 8.19 -1.16 5.31
N HIS A 160 9.14 -1.97 5.77
CA HIS A 160 10.06 -1.57 6.84
C HIS A 160 11.50 -1.98 6.53
N SER A 161 12.42 -1.04 6.71
CA SER A 161 13.85 -1.29 6.59
C SER A 161 14.52 -1.02 7.93
N PHE A 162 15.19 -2.03 8.45
CA PHE A 162 16.05 -1.93 9.63
C PHE A 162 17.38 -1.22 9.32
N LYS A 163 17.68 -0.93 8.04
CA LYS A 163 18.81 -0.08 7.64
C LYS A 163 18.45 1.40 7.77
N LYS A 164 17.41 1.83 7.05
CA LYS A 164 17.02 3.24 6.92
C LYS A 164 15.54 3.39 6.56
N PRO A 165 14.74 4.19 7.30
CA PRO A 165 13.30 4.36 7.02
C PRO A 165 12.99 4.78 5.57
N GLU A 166 13.87 5.56 4.94
CA GLU A 166 13.72 6.07 3.57
C GLU A 166 13.70 4.95 2.52
N ARG A 167 14.27 3.78 2.84
CA ARG A 167 14.28 2.62 1.96
C ARG A 167 12.90 1.96 1.81
N GLU A 168 11.89 2.42 2.54
CA GLU A 168 10.50 2.01 2.33
C GLU A 168 10.03 2.23 0.88
N LEU A 169 10.49 3.29 0.20
CA LEU A 169 10.20 3.52 -1.21
C LEU A 169 10.74 2.38 -2.09
N VAL A 170 11.97 1.95 -1.83
CA VAL A 170 12.61 0.84 -2.55
C VAL A 170 11.82 -0.45 -2.33
N LEU A 171 11.41 -0.71 -1.09
CA LEU A 171 10.63 -1.88 -0.72
C LEU A 171 9.25 -1.89 -1.38
N ARG A 172 8.57 -0.73 -1.46
CA ARG A 172 7.29 -0.60 -2.16
C ARG A 172 7.39 -1.06 -3.60
N CYS A 173 8.50 -0.77 -4.26
CA CYS A 173 8.77 -1.15 -5.64
C CYS A 173 9.61 -2.41 -5.82
N HIS A 174 9.77 -3.23 -4.78
CA HIS A 174 10.48 -4.51 -4.87
C HIS A 174 9.59 -5.61 -5.48
N TRP A 175 9.10 -5.37 -6.70
CA TRP A 175 8.01 -6.12 -7.31
C TRP A 175 8.23 -7.62 -7.43
N LYS A 176 9.44 -8.05 -7.81
CA LYS A 176 9.77 -9.49 -7.92
C LYS A 176 9.63 -10.22 -6.58
N PHE A 177 10.04 -9.56 -5.49
CA PHE A 177 9.93 -10.12 -4.15
C PHE A 177 8.47 -10.15 -3.71
N LYS A 178 7.74 -9.05 -3.94
CA LYS A 178 6.31 -8.96 -3.60
C LYS A 178 5.45 -9.98 -4.37
N ASP A 179 5.77 -10.29 -5.62
CA ASP A 179 5.12 -11.37 -6.39
C ASP A 179 5.22 -12.73 -5.68
N GLU A 180 6.42 -13.09 -5.20
CA GLU A 180 6.63 -14.31 -4.41
C GLU A 180 5.90 -14.27 -3.07
N VAL A 181 6.00 -13.16 -2.34
CA VAL A 181 5.34 -12.99 -1.04
C VAL A 181 3.81 -13.10 -1.18
N TYR A 182 3.21 -12.44 -2.16
CA TYR A 182 1.76 -12.45 -2.35
C TYR A 182 1.25 -13.81 -2.77
N ARG A 183 2.00 -14.54 -3.61
CA ARG A 183 1.69 -15.93 -3.93
C ARG A 183 1.71 -16.84 -2.70
N ASN A 184 2.75 -16.71 -1.87
CA ASN A 184 2.85 -17.48 -0.63
C ASN A 184 1.73 -17.13 0.36
N TYR A 185 1.43 -15.84 0.54
CA TYR A 185 0.32 -15.38 1.38
C TYR A 185 -1.03 -15.89 0.86
N ALA A 186 -1.33 -15.68 -0.42
CA ALA A 186 -2.59 -16.10 -1.03
C ALA A 186 -2.82 -17.61 -0.91
N SER A 187 -1.76 -18.43 -1.01
CA SER A 187 -1.87 -19.89 -0.86
C SER A 187 -2.26 -20.36 0.55
N LYS A 188 -2.08 -19.51 1.57
CA LYS A 188 -2.35 -19.83 2.98
C LYS A 188 -3.68 -19.26 3.48
N ILE A 189 -4.26 -18.30 2.76
CA ILE A 189 -5.53 -17.70 3.15
C ILE A 189 -6.68 -18.67 2.95
N SER A 190 -7.49 -18.83 4.01
CA SER A 190 -8.71 -19.62 4.02
C SER A 190 -9.69 -19.04 5.05
N THR A 191 -10.90 -19.62 5.12
CA THR A 191 -11.89 -19.27 6.14
C THR A 191 -11.45 -19.60 7.57
N ASN A 192 -10.47 -20.50 7.73
CA ASN A 192 -9.90 -20.89 9.03
C ASN A 192 -8.70 -20.02 9.45
N THR A 193 -8.27 -19.08 8.59
CA THR A 193 -7.18 -18.16 8.92
C THR A 193 -7.57 -17.31 10.14
N ARG A 194 -6.66 -17.21 11.11
CA ARG A 194 -6.84 -16.39 12.30
C ARG A 194 -6.46 -14.95 11.99
N PHE A 195 -7.43 -14.19 11.50
CA PHE A 195 -7.27 -12.76 11.26
C PHE A 195 -7.26 -11.97 12.57
N ILE A 196 -6.57 -10.83 12.55
CA ILE A 196 -6.68 -9.82 13.61
C ILE A 196 -8.09 -9.22 13.50
N THR A 197 -8.75 -9.04 14.64
CA THR A 197 -10.12 -8.48 14.68
C THR A 197 -10.08 -7.08 15.26
N TYR A 198 -10.54 -6.11 14.49
CA TYR A 198 -10.83 -4.76 14.98
C TYR A 198 -12.34 -4.53 14.92
N ARG A 199 -12.99 -4.41 16.08
CA ARG A 199 -14.46 -4.35 16.20
C ARG A 199 -15.12 -5.53 15.45
N ASN A 200 -15.81 -5.26 14.34
CA ASN A 200 -16.52 -6.24 13.52
C ASN A 200 -15.83 -6.54 12.17
N VAL A 201 -14.60 -6.07 11.96
CA VAL A 201 -13.86 -6.28 10.71
C VAL A 201 -12.62 -7.14 10.92
N LYS A 202 -12.20 -7.81 9.85
CA LYS A 202 -10.99 -8.62 9.80
C LYS A 202 -9.83 -7.81 9.26
N ALA A 203 -8.65 -8.01 9.81
CA ALA A 203 -7.42 -7.44 9.33
C ALA A 203 -6.31 -8.47 9.28
N ASP A 204 -5.37 -8.24 8.38
CA ASP A 204 -4.12 -8.99 8.32
C ASP A 204 -2.98 -8.10 7.85
N VAL A 205 -1.75 -8.58 8.05
CA VAL A 205 -0.54 -7.81 7.81
C VAL A 205 0.50 -8.63 7.06
N ILE A 206 0.96 -8.10 5.93
CA ILE A 206 2.14 -8.60 5.22
C ILE A 206 3.28 -7.62 5.45
N PHE A 207 4.30 -8.07 6.16
CA PHE A 207 5.54 -7.33 6.32
C PHE A 207 6.49 -7.63 5.15
N ILE A 208 6.94 -6.56 4.50
CA ILE A 208 8.03 -6.55 3.51
C ILE A 208 9.22 -5.88 4.19
N LEU A 209 10.21 -6.69 4.56
CA LEU A 209 11.29 -6.28 5.45
C LEU A 209 12.63 -6.26 4.73
N GLU A 210 13.46 -5.29 5.09
CA GLU A 210 14.89 -5.30 4.81
C GLU A 210 15.68 -5.32 6.12
N ASN A 211 16.51 -6.34 6.28
CA ASN A 211 17.34 -6.56 7.44
C ASN A 211 18.58 -5.65 7.45
N LYS A 212 19.25 -5.56 8.60
CA LYS A 212 20.46 -4.73 8.77
C LYS A 212 21.61 -5.14 7.85
N ASP A 213 21.70 -6.42 7.50
CA ASP A 213 22.67 -6.92 6.52
C ASP A 213 22.30 -6.57 5.07
N GLY A 214 21.02 -6.28 4.81
CA GLY A 214 20.46 -5.97 3.50
C GLY A 214 19.76 -7.14 2.83
N SER A 215 19.62 -8.27 3.52
CA SER A 215 18.72 -9.33 3.09
C SER A 215 17.26 -8.86 3.19
N PHE A 216 16.41 -9.47 2.37
CA PHE A 216 14.97 -9.22 2.38
C PHE A 216 14.25 -10.41 2.98
N GLU A 217 13.24 -10.14 3.80
CA GLU A 217 12.38 -11.18 4.37
C GLU A 217 10.93 -10.71 4.38
N CYS A 218 10.02 -11.68 4.55
CA CYS A 218 8.61 -11.39 4.72
C CYS A 218 8.07 -12.12 5.95
N ARG A 219 7.08 -11.51 6.60
CA ARG A 219 6.33 -12.12 7.72
C ARG A 219 4.86 -11.79 7.55
N PHE A 220 4.01 -12.75 7.88
CA PHE A 220 2.55 -12.66 7.95
C PHE A 220 2.06 -13.82 8.81
#